data_AF-A0A248KKT0-F1
#
_entry.id   AF-A0A248KKT0-F1
#
_cell.length_a   1.000
_cell.length_b   1.000
_cell.length_c   1.000
_cell.angle_alpha   90.00
_cell.angle_beta   90.00
_cell.angle_gamma   90.00
#
_symmetry.space_group_name_H-M   'P 1'
#
loop_
_entity.id
_entity.type
_entity.pdbx_description
1 polymer ?
#
loop_
_entity_poly.entity_id
_entity_poly.type
_entity_poly.pdbx_seq_one_letter_code
_entity_poly.pdbx_strand_id
1 'polypeptide(L)'
;MKTHHSTLHTLQRIDFDPDSFTPGDLLWLPHHAKLARSGKKRQTEHLAGRIAAVHALRAFGEKSVPGIGKNRQPIWPEGLYGSISHCGNTAIAIVARTPVGIDIEAVFSPQLADELASLIASEEELAVLRHSTLPFPLALTLAFSAKESLYKAFSSQCPNFRVFMMPLPSVLTRKHSPLSFPPFPSLRHYAGTPLMRSESSPSSLSHKYDRKSKITNQ
;
A
#
# COMPACT_ATOMS: atom_id res chain seq x y z
N MET A 1 21.45 19.14 23.62
CA MET A 1 20.33 19.43 22.70
C MET A 1 19.54 18.14 22.50
N LYS A 2 18.32 18.02 23.05
CA LYS A 2 17.48 16.82 22.85
C LYS A 2 16.85 16.93 21.47
N THR A 3 17.35 16.16 20.51
CA THR A 3 16.72 16.03 19.20
C THR A 3 15.61 14.98 19.31
N HIS A 4 14.36 15.42 19.28
CA HIS A 4 13.22 14.54 19.06
C HIS A 4 13.17 14.21 17.56
N HIS A 5 13.70 13.06 17.18
CA HIS A 5 13.45 12.49 15.85
C HIS A 5 12.17 11.66 15.93
N SER A 6 11.09 12.15 15.32
CA SER A 6 9.95 11.31 14.96
C SER A 6 10.28 10.68 13.60
N THR A 7 10.47 9.37 13.56
CA THR A 7 10.59 8.61 12.32
C THR A 7 9.30 8.78 11.53
N LEU A 8 9.36 9.61 10.47
CA LEU A 8 8.35 9.63 9.42
C LEU A 8 8.12 8.18 8.96
N HIS A 9 6.87 7.75 9.00
CA HIS A 9 6.47 6.43 8.53
C HIS A 9 7.07 6.18 7.13
N THR A 10 7.76 5.05 6.95
CA THR A 10 8.44 4.76 5.69
C THR A 10 7.42 4.49 4.59
N LEU A 11 7.27 5.44 3.68
CA LEU A 11 6.49 5.28 2.45
C LEU A 11 7.14 4.18 1.60
N GLN A 12 6.38 3.14 1.29
CA GLN A 12 6.81 2.09 0.37
C GLN A 12 6.28 2.41 -1.02
N ARG A 13 7.13 2.22 -2.03
CA ARG A 13 6.81 2.40 -3.43
C ARG A 13 7.15 1.13 -4.19
N ILE A 14 6.23 0.69 -5.03
CA ILE A 14 6.40 -0.40 -5.98
C ILE A 14 6.05 0.13 -7.36
N ASP A 15 7.02 0.11 -8.26
CA ASP A 15 6.78 0.32 -9.69
C ASP A 15 6.60 -1.04 -10.36
N PHE A 16 5.66 -1.14 -11.29
CA PHE A 16 5.29 -2.38 -11.95
C PHE A 16 5.02 -2.18 -13.44
N ASP A 17 5.21 -3.24 -14.22
CA ASP A 17 4.89 -3.27 -15.64
C ASP A 17 3.66 -4.17 -15.87
N PRO A 18 2.49 -3.60 -16.27
CA PRO A 18 1.28 -4.36 -16.58
C PRO A 18 1.46 -5.41 -17.69
N ASP A 19 2.43 -5.24 -18.58
CA ASP A 19 2.65 -6.18 -19.68
C ASP A 19 3.35 -7.46 -19.19
N SER A 20 4.21 -7.33 -18.17
CA SER A 20 4.87 -8.45 -17.51
C SER A 20 3.93 -9.30 -16.64
N PHE A 21 2.72 -8.80 -16.31
CA PHE A 21 1.80 -9.47 -15.41
C PHE A 21 1.20 -10.74 -16.01
N THR A 22 1.26 -11.83 -15.24
CA THR A 22 0.65 -13.12 -15.54
C THR A 22 -0.45 -13.47 -14.52
N PRO A 23 -1.46 -14.27 -14.89
CA PRO A 23 -2.47 -14.73 -13.92
C PRO A 23 -1.90 -15.47 -12.72
N GLY A 24 -0.72 -16.11 -12.87
CA GLY A 24 -0.04 -16.82 -11.79
C GLY A 24 0.45 -15.90 -10.66
N ASP A 25 0.77 -14.65 -10.97
CA ASP A 25 1.24 -13.67 -9.98
C ASP A 25 0.18 -13.37 -8.92
N LEU A 26 -1.11 -13.53 -9.25
CA LEU A 26 -2.20 -13.35 -8.30
C LEU A 26 -2.17 -14.36 -7.16
N LEU A 27 -1.59 -15.55 -7.35
CA LEU A 27 -1.53 -16.57 -6.31
C LEU A 27 -0.73 -16.12 -5.08
N TRP A 28 0.07 -15.06 -5.22
CA TRP A 28 0.70 -14.39 -4.08
C TRP A 28 -0.32 -13.82 -3.08
N LEU A 29 -1.55 -13.51 -3.54
CA LEU A 29 -2.63 -13.01 -2.70
C LEU A 29 -3.50 -14.15 -2.15
N PRO A 30 -3.67 -14.24 -0.82
CA PRO A 30 -4.60 -15.21 -0.23
C PRO A 30 -6.05 -15.06 -0.74
N HIS A 31 -6.45 -13.84 -1.08
CA HIS A 31 -7.79 -13.49 -1.60
C HIS A 31 -7.87 -13.40 -3.12
N HIS A 32 -6.95 -14.01 -3.88
CA HIS A 32 -6.89 -13.91 -5.35
C HIS A 32 -8.21 -14.26 -6.06
N ALA A 33 -8.98 -15.22 -5.55
CA ALA A 33 -10.28 -15.61 -6.10
C ALA A 33 -11.27 -14.43 -6.18
N LYS A 34 -11.19 -13.46 -5.26
CA LYS A 34 -12.03 -12.25 -5.28
C LYS A 34 -11.69 -11.29 -6.43
N LEU A 35 -10.52 -11.45 -7.05
CA LEU A 35 -10.02 -10.61 -8.16
C LEU A 35 -10.17 -11.29 -9.52
N ALA A 36 -10.60 -12.54 -9.57
CA ALA A 36 -10.68 -13.32 -10.82
C ALA A 36 -11.54 -12.65 -11.90
N ARG A 37 -12.59 -11.91 -11.50
CA ARG A 37 -13.48 -11.17 -12.42
C ARG A 37 -13.04 -9.73 -12.73
N SER A 38 -11.95 -9.26 -12.11
CA SER A 38 -11.43 -7.91 -12.36
C SER A 38 -10.57 -7.91 -13.62
N GLY A 39 -10.57 -6.81 -14.38
CA GLY A 39 -9.68 -6.68 -15.54
C GLY A 39 -8.19 -6.69 -15.17
N LYS A 40 -7.32 -7.03 -16.13
CA LYS A 40 -5.86 -7.18 -15.94
C LYS A 40 -5.23 -5.99 -15.22
N LYS A 41 -5.58 -4.76 -15.60
CA LYS A 41 -5.11 -3.53 -14.96
C LYS A 41 -5.41 -3.53 -13.46
N ARG A 42 -6.66 -3.78 -13.08
CA ARG A 42 -7.09 -3.78 -11.67
C ARG A 42 -6.44 -4.90 -10.87
N GLN A 43 -6.24 -6.07 -11.47
CA GLN A 43 -5.54 -7.19 -10.84
C GLN A 43 -4.08 -6.81 -10.53
N THR A 44 -3.39 -6.21 -11.50
CA THR A 44 -2.00 -5.78 -11.39
C THR A 44 -1.84 -4.70 -10.31
N GLU A 45 -2.66 -3.64 -10.36
CA GLU A 45 -2.66 -2.56 -9.36
C GLU A 45 -2.94 -3.09 -7.95
N HIS A 46 -3.90 -4.01 -7.80
CA HIS A 46 -4.24 -4.58 -6.50
C HIS A 46 -3.09 -5.42 -5.94
N LEU A 47 -2.43 -6.21 -6.79
CA LEU A 47 -1.24 -6.98 -6.40
C LEU A 47 -0.10 -6.05 -5.97
N ALA A 48 0.27 -5.08 -6.81
CA ALA A 48 1.35 -4.14 -6.51
C ALA A 48 1.11 -3.36 -5.21
N GLY A 49 -0.13 -2.87 -5.00
CA GLY A 49 -0.50 -2.19 -3.77
C GLY A 49 -0.42 -3.08 -2.52
N ARG A 50 -0.75 -4.37 -2.65
CA ARG A 50 -0.62 -5.32 -1.53
C ARG A 50 0.82 -5.71 -1.25
N ILE A 51 1.67 -5.81 -2.27
CA ILE A 51 3.12 -5.96 -2.09
C ILE A 51 3.67 -4.76 -1.32
N ALA A 52 3.39 -3.53 -1.77
CA ALA A 52 3.80 -2.30 -1.09
C ALA A 52 3.36 -2.29 0.38
N ALA A 53 2.12 -2.70 0.65
CA ALA A 53 1.57 -2.77 2.01
C ALA A 53 2.28 -3.79 2.90
N VAL A 54 2.61 -4.99 2.38
CA VAL A 54 3.40 -5.99 3.13
C VAL A 54 4.79 -5.44 3.44
N HIS A 55 5.44 -4.74 2.51
CA HIS A 55 6.71 -4.09 2.79
C HIS A 55 6.60 -3.04 3.90
N ALA A 56 5.50 -2.28 3.94
CA ALA A 56 5.27 -1.27 4.97
C ALA A 56 5.01 -1.91 6.34
N LEU A 57 4.27 -3.02 6.37
CA LEU A 57 3.97 -3.80 7.57
C LEU A 57 5.21 -4.42 8.23
N ARG A 58 6.26 -4.74 7.45
CA ARG A 58 7.50 -5.30 8.00
C ARG A 58 8.18 -4.39 9.02
N ALA A 59 8.03 -3.06 8.88
CA ALA A 59 8.55 -2.10 9.86
C ALA A 59 7.88 -2.25 11.25
N PHE A 60 6.73 -2.92 11.31
CA PHE A 60 5.98 -3.20 12.53
C PHE A 60 6.04 -4.69 12.95
N GLY A 61 6.90 -5.48 12.31
CA GLY A 61 7.02 -6.93 12.58
C GLY A 61 5.95 -7.79 11.90
N GLU A 62 5.05 -7.18 11.12
CA GLU A 62 3.95 -7.86 10.45
C GLU A 62 4.35 -8.34 9.05
N LYS A 63 3.87 -9.52 8.67
CA LYS A 63 4.13 -10.14 7.35
C LYS A 63 2.84 -10.50 6.61
N SER A 64 1.69 -10.29 7.24
CA SER A 64 0.40 -10.63 6.68
C SER A 64 0.03 -9.73 5.51
N VAL A 65 -0.63 -10.29 4.49
CA VAL A 65 -1.20 -9.51 3.38
C VAL A 65 -2.51 -8.88 3.89
N PRO A 66 -2.69 -7.54 3.80
CA PRO A 66 -3.93 -6.91 4.20
C PRO A 66 -5.15 -7.49 3.46
N GLY A 67 -6.21 -7.78 4.21
CA GLY A 67 -7.44 -8.34 3.67
C GLY A 67 -8.24 -7.36 2.80
N ILE A 68 -9.45 -7.76 2.44
CA ILE A 68 -10.42 -6.91 1.71
C ILE A 68 -11.70 -6.83 2.55
N GLY A 69 -12.02 -5.61 3.00
CA GLY A 69 -13.25 -5.28 3.73
C GLY A 69 -14.48 -5.15 2.84
N LYS A 70 -15.63 -4.91 3.46
CA LYS A 70 -16.95 -4.82 2.79
C LYS A 70 -17.00 -3.75 1.69
N ASN A 71 -16.31 -2.63 1.91
CA ASN A 71 -16.23 -1.51 0.98
C ASN A 71 -14.93 -1.57 0.15
N ARG A 72 -14.35 -2.76 -0.01
CA ARG A 72 -13.07 -3.01 -0.68
C ARG A 72 -11.84 -2.35 -0.04
N GLN A 73 -11.98 -1.76 1.14
CA GLN A 73 -10.87 -1.18 1.89
C GLN A 73 -9.89 -2.27 2.36
N PRO A 74 -8.58 -1.97 2.48
CA PRO A 74 -7.64 -2.87 3.13
C PRO A 74 -8.03 -3.12 4.59
N ILE A 75 -7.97 -4.37 5.04
CA ILE A 75 -8.08 -4.71 6.47
C ILE A 75 -6.66 -4.79 7.02
N TRP A 76 -6.33 -3.87 7.91
CA TRP A 76 -5.03 -3.80 8.58
C TRP A 76 -5.02 -4.66 9.85
N PRO A 77 -3.84 -5.14 10.28
CA PRO A 77 -3.70 -5.79 11.58
C PRO A 77 -4.15 -4.88 12.73
N GLU A 78 -4.53 -5.49 13.85
CA GLU A 78 -5.02 -4.77 15.01
C GLU A 78 -3.98 -3.74 15.52
N GLY A 79 -4.46 -2.55 15.89
CA GLY A 79 -3.61 -1.44 16.35
C GLY A 79 -2.78 -0.76 15.27
N LEU A 80 -2.93 -1.16 13.99
CA LEU A 80 -2.29 -0.52 12.85
C LEU A 80 -3.32 0.11 11.91
N TYR A 81 -2.92 1.24 11.35
CA TYR A 81 -3.62 1.92 10.28
C TYR A 81 -2.71 1.94 9.06
N GLY A 82 -3.29 1.99 7.88
CA GLY A 82 -2.52 2.15 6.68
C GLY A 82 -3.35 2.65 5.52
N SER A 83 -2.65 3.02 4.47
CA SER A 83 -3.26 3.50 3.25
C SER A 83 -2.44 3.03 2.05
N ILE A 84 -3.14 2.77 0.96
CA ILE A 84 -2.59 2.29 -0.30
C ILE A 84 -3.18 3.20 -1.38
N SER A 85 -2.33 3.70 -2.27
CA SER A 85 -2.78 4.36 -3.49
C SER A 85 -1.96 3.88 -4.69
N HIS A 86 -2.53 4.01 -5.89
CA HIS A 86 -1.89 3.60 -7.12
C HIS A 86 -2.23 4.60 -8.23
N CYS A 87 -1.25 4.93 -9.06
CA CYS A 87 -1.45 5.76 -10.24
C CYS A 87 -0.51 5.29 -11.35
N GLY A 88 -1.06 5.09 -12.54
CA GLY A 88 -0.34 4.50 -13.67
C GLY A 88 0.30 3.17 -13.29
N ASN A 89 1.63 3.16 -13.29
CA ASN A 89 2.48 1.99 -13.07
C ASN A 89 3.13 1.97 -11.68
N THR A 90 2.63 2.80 -10.76
CA THR A 90 3.18 2.94 -9.41
C THR A 90 2.10 2.66 -8.38
N ALA A 91 2.45 1.87 -7.37
CA ALA A 91 1.67 1.69 -6.17
C ALA A 91 2.48 2.12 -4.95
N ILE A 92 1.84 2.80 -4.01
CA ILE A 92 2.45 3.22 -2.74
C ILE A 92 1.64 2.70 -1.56
N ALA A 93 2.32 2.48 -0.44
CA ALA A 93 1.69 2.13 0.82
C ALA A 93 2.41 2.76 2.01
N ILE A 94 1.63 3.07 3.04
CA ILE A 94 2.12 3.55 4.34
C ILE A 94 1.38 2.80 5.45
N VAL A 95 2.06 2.58 6.57
CA VAL A 95 1.48 2.01 7.79
C VAL A 95 1.93 2.84 8.99
N ALA A 96 1.02 3.04 9.93
CA ALA A 96 1.18 3.86 11.12
C ALA A 96 0.41 3.30 12.32
N ARG A 97 0.74 3.78 13.53
CA ARG A 97 -0.06 3.53 14.75
C ARG A 97 -1.23 4.51 14.94
N THR A 98 -1.30 5.51 14.06
CA THR A 98 -2.36 6.53 14.04
C THR A 98 -3.02 6.53 12.67
N PRO A 99 -4.26 7.03 12.54
CA PRO A 99 -4.94 7.17 11.25
C PRO A 99 -4.05 7.85 10.21
N VAL A 100 -3.92 7.24 9.04
CA VAL A 100 -3.04 7.71 7.96
C VAL A 100 -3.67 7.47 6.61
N GLY A 101 -3.52 8.43 5.70
CA GLY A 101 -4.02 8.37 4.34
C GLY A 101 -2.99 8.94 3.39
N ILE A 102 -2.80 8.25 2.26
CA ILE A 102 -1.92 8.70 1.17
C ILE A 102 -2.65 8.59 -0.14
N ASP A 103 -2.25 9.44 -1.06
CA ASP A 103 -2.77 9.42 -2.40
C ASP A 103 -1.69 9.85 -3.41
N ILE A 104 -1.78 9.30 -4.63
CA ILE A 104 -0.93 9.67 -5.75
C ILE A 104 -1.81 9.78 -6.99
N GLU A 105 -1.58 10.84 -7.75
CA GLU A 105 -2.35 11.14 -8.95
C GLU A 105 -1.44 11.62 -10.07
N ALA A 106 -1.84 11.33 -11.30
CA ALA A 106 -1.28 11.96 -12.47
C ALA A 106 -1.86 13.38 -12.54
N VAL A 107 -1.01 14.35 -12.88
CA VAL A 107 -1.46 15.73 -13.05
C VAL A 107 -2.55 15.76 -14.12
N PHE A 108 -3.69 16.37 -13.80
CA PHE A 108 -4.81 16.48 -14.72
C PHE A 108 -4.41 17.27 -15.96
N SER A 109 -4.97 16.89 -17.11
CA SER A 109 -4.94 17.76 -18.28
C SER A 109 -5.80 19.00 -18.01
N PRO A 110 -5.57 20.13 -18.72
CA PRO A 110 -6.41 21.31 -18.61
C PRO A 110 -7.91 20.99 -18.79
N GLN A 111 -8.24 20.17 -19.78
CA GLN A 111 -9.62 19.79 -20.08
C GLN A 111 -10.25 19.00 -18.93
N LEU A 112 -9.53 18.00 -18.41
CA LEU A 112 -10.02 17.19 -17.30
C LEU A 112 -10.16 18.02 -16.01
N ALA A 113 -9.24 18.95 -15.78
CA ALA A 113 -9.31 19.84 -14.63
C ALA A 113 -10.57 20.72 -14.68
N ASP A 114 -10.91 21.26 -15.85
CA ASP A 114 -12.13 22.07 -16.00
C ASP A 114 -13.40 21.23 -15.82
N GLU A 115 -13.43 20.01 -16.37
CA GLU A 115 -14.57 19.08 -16.22
C GLU A 115 -14.81 18.67 -14.76
N LEU A 116 -13.74 18.46 -13.99
CA LEU A 116 -13.83 17.96 -12.61
C LEU A 116 -13.86 19.07 -11.55
N ALA A 117 -13.59 20.32 -11.91
CA ALA A 117 -13.42 21.43 -10.96
C ALA A 117 -14.57 21.52 -9.93
N SER A 118 -15.81 21.59 -10.40
CA SER A 118 -17.01 21.74 -9.55
C SER A 118 -17.40 20.47 -8.79
N LEU A 119 -16.86 19.30 -9.19
CA LEU A 119 -17.05 18.04 -8.46
C LEU A 119 -16.06 17.91 -7.29
N ILE A 120 -14.86 18.46 -7.47
CA ILE A 120 -13.75 18.31 -6.52
C ILE A 120 -13.76 19.40 -5.46
N ALA A 121 -14.12 20.63 -5.83
CA ALA A 121 -13.96 21.81 -5.00
C ALA A 121 -15.17 22.76 -5.10
N SER A 122 -15.46 23.47 -4.00
CA SER A 122 -16.47 24.54 -4.01
C SER A 122 -15.98 25.76 -4.80
N GLU A 123 -16.88 26.67 -5.16
CA GLU A 123 -16.51 27.91 -5.88
C GLU A 123 -15.49 28.75 -5.10
N GLU A 124 -15.58 28.80 -3.77
CA GLU A 124 -14.62 29.49 -2.92
C GLU A 124 -13.24 28.83 -2.96
N GLU A 125 -13.18 27.49 -2.92
CA GLU A 125 -11.94 26.73 -3.05
C GLU A 125 -11.33 26.90 -4.46
N LEU A 126 -12.16 26.84 -5.51
CA LEU A 126 -11.73 27.04 -6.89
C LEU A 126 -11.16 28.45 -7.09
N ALA A 127 -11.76 29.47 -6.48
CA ALA A 127 -11.21 30.82 -6.49
C ALA A 127 -9.80 30.83 -5.89
N VAL A 128 -9.58 30.20 -4.74
CA VAL A 128 -8.24 30.11 -4.13
C VAL A 128 -7.25 29.36 -5.03
N LEU A 129 -7.66 28.22 -5.60
CA LEU A 129 -6.80 27.41 -6.46
C LEU A 129 -6.38 28.16 -7.74
N ARG A 130 -7.32 28.90 -8.36
CA ARG A 130 -7.07 29.71 -9.57
C ARG A 130 -6.15 30.90 -9.31
N HIS A 131 -6.15 31.46 -8.10
CA HIS A 131 -5.25 32.55 -7.69
C HIS A 131 -3.91 32.05 -7.12
N SER A 132 -3.71 30.73 -7.05
CA SER A 132 -2.44 30.16 -6.59
C SER A 132 -1.32 30.38 -7.61
N THR A 133 -0.07 30.21 -7.17
CA THR A 133 1.10 30.30 -8.06
C THR A 133 1.30 29.03 -8.91
N LEU A 134 0.52 27.98 -8.66
CA LEU A 134 0.59 26.73 -9.40
C LEU A 134 -0.35 26.79 -10.61
N PRO A 135 -0.02 26.10 -11.72
CA PRO A 135 -0.98 25.91 -12.80
C PRO A 135 -2.26 25.27 -12.27
N PHE A 136 -3.43 25.79 -12.68
CA PHE A 136 -4.73 25.34 -12.16
C PHE A 136 -4.92 23.81 -12.21
N PRO A 137 -4.54 23.09 -13.28
CA PRO A 137 -4.68 21.63 -13.30
C PRO A 137 -3.87 20.94 -12.20
N LEU A 138 -2.65 21.40 -11.93
CA LEU A 138 -1.82 20.87 -10.84
C LEU A 138 -2.41 21.23 -9.47
N ALA A 139 -2.86 22.48 -9.30
CA ALA A 139 -3.49 22.92 -8.05
C ALA A 139 -4.73 22.09 -7.72
N LEU A 140 -5.58 21.82 -8.71
CA LEU A 140 -6.77 20.99 -8.56
C LEU A 140 -6.43 19.51 -8.32
N THR A 141 -5.43 18.94 -9.00
CA THR A 141 -4.95 17.57 -8.72
C THR A 141 -4.46 17.45 -7.28
N LEU A 142 -3.70 18.42 -6.77
CA LEU A 142 -3.22 18.41 -5.39
C LEU A 142 -4.38 18.53 -4.39
N ALA A 143 -5.36 19.38 -4.68
CA ALA A 143 -6.58 19.52 -3.89
C ALA A 143 -7.36 18.20 -3.82
N PHE A 144 -7.57 17.55 -4.96
CA PHE A 144 -8.18 16.24 -5.06
C PHE A 144 -7.43 15.19 -4.25
N SER A 145 -6.12 15.09 -4.46
CA SER A 145 -5.27 14.09 -3.79
C SER A 145 -5.20 14.31 -2.27
N ALA A 146 -5.24 15.56 -1.81
CA ALA A 146 -5.35 15.88 -0.39
C ALA A 146 -6.69 15.43 0.21
N LYS A 147 -7.81 15.65 -0.49
CA LYS A 147 -9.14 15.18 -0.08
C LYS A 147 -9.20 13.65 -0.05
N GLU A 148 -8.69 12.96 -1.06
CA GLU A 148 -8.61 11.49 -1.09
C GLU A 148 -7.73 10.93 0.03
N SER A 149 -6.59 11.56 0.31
CA SER A 149 -5.75 11.19 1.45
C SER A 149 -6.51 11.33 2.77
N LEU A 150 -7.25 12.42 2.97
CA LEU A 150 -8.06 12.63 4.17
C LEU A 150 -9.16 11.56 4.29
N TYR A 151 -9.84 11.24 3.19
CA TYR A 151 -10.82 10.15 3.16
C TYR A 151 -10.21 8.82 3.59
N LYS A 152 -9.06 8.44 3.01
CA LYS A 152 -8.39 7.18 3.32
C LYS A 152 -7.92 7.10 4.77
N ALA A 153 -7.56 8.22 5.39
CA ALA A 153 -7.18 8.28 6.80
C ALA A 153 -8.36 7.98 7.75
N PHE A 154 -9.57 8.48 7.43
CA PHE A 154 -10.69 8.51 8.39
C PHE A 154 -11.91 7.67 8.00
N SER A 155 -11.99 7.14 6.77
CA SER A 155 -13.13 6.36 6.28
C SER A 155 -13.49 5.12 7.12
N SER A 156 -12.51 4.53 7.81
CA SER A 156 -12.75 3.40 8.74
C SER A 156 -13.45 3.82 10.04
N GLN A 157 -13.28 5.07 10.46
CA GLN A 157 -13.88 5.63 11.68
C GLN A 157 -15.22 6.33 11.40
N CYS A 158 -15.42 6.80 10.17
CA CYS A 158 -16.63 7.51 9.76
C CYS A 158 -17.14 6.98 8.40
N PRO A 159 -18.01 5.95 8.36
CA PRO A 159 -18.50 5.36 7.12
C PRO A 159 -19.31 6.32 6.22
N ASN A 160 -19.86 7.41 6.79
CA ASN A 160 -20.67 8.42 6.10
C ASN A 160 -19.89 9.72 5.79
N PHE A 161 -18.56 9.69 5.84
CA PHE A 161 -17.70 10.86 5.71
C PHE A 161 -17.68 11.38 4.26
N ARG A 162 -18.27 12.57 4.01
CA ARG A 162 -18.31 13.22 2.70
C ARG A 162 -17.15 14.21 2.56
N VAL A 163 -16.01 13.73 2.05
CA VAL A 163 -14.76 14.54 2.05
C VAL A 163 -14.78 15.69 1.05
N PHE A 164 -15.55 15.55 -0.02
CA PHE A 164 -15.74 16.62 -0.99
C PHE A 164 -16.44 17.86 -0.40
N MET A 165 -17.12 17.73 0.75
CA MET A 165 -17.72 18.85 1.48
C MET A 165 -16.78 19.48 2.53
N MET A 166 -15.57 18.94 2.74
CA MET A 166 -14.62 19.54 3.66
C MET A 166 -13.78 20.60 2.96
N PRO A 167 -13.53 21.75 3.61
CA PRO A 167 -12.63 22.76 3.09
C PRO A 167 -11.23 22.16 2.96
N LEU A 168 -10.53 22.50 1.88
CA LEU A 168 -9.13 22.14 1.69
C LEU A 168 -8.33 22.52 2.93
N PRO A 169 -7.49 21.60 3.47
CA PRO A 169 -6.58 21.97 4.53
C PRO A 169 -5.70 23.11 4.03
N SER A 170 -5.52 24.15 4.86
CA SER A 170 -4.78 25.38 4.57
C SER A 170 -3.27 25.19 4.27
N VAL A 171 -2.85 23.95 4.01
CA VAL A 171 -1.48 23.47 3.82
C VAL A 171 -0.88 23.84 2.46
N LEU A 172 -1.69 24.27 1.47
CA LEU A 172 -1.19 24.67 0.15
C LEU A 172 -0.34 25.97 0.13
N THR A 173 -0.07 26.61 1.28
CA THR A 173 0.69 27.87 1.36
C THR A 173 2.12 27.75 1.91
N ARG A 174 2.68 26.55 2.13
CA ARG A 174 4.07 26.46 2.64
C ARG A 174 5.08 26.19 1.51
N LYS A 175 5.92 27.20 1.23
CA LYS A 175 7.05 27.19 0.29
C LYS A 175 7.86 25.88 0.38
N HIS A 176 8.08 25.28 -0.78
CA HIS A 176 8.88 24.07 -1.00
C HIS A 176 10.28 24.17 -0.39
N SER A 177 10.72 23.10 0.26
CA SER A 177 12.13 22.70 0.32
C SER A 177 12.21 21.30 -0.31
N PRO A 178 13.15 21.03 -1.23
CA PRO A 178 13.16 19.77 -1.95
C PRO A 178 13.62 18.64 -1.02
N LEU A 179 12.73 17.70 -0.75
CA LEU A 179 13.09 16.40 -0.17
C LEU A 179 13.85 15.61 -1.23
N SER A 180 15.17 15.51 -1.05
CA SER A 180 16.04 14.63 -1.83
C SER A 180 15.77 13.18 -1.42
N PHE A 181 15.33 12.36 -2.38
CA PHE A 181 15.24 10.92 -2.20
C PHE A 181 16.59 10.28 -2.58
N PRO A 182 17.18 9.41 -1.74
CA PRO A 182 18.32 8.62 -2.17
C PRO A 182 17.89 7.59 -3.23
N PRO A 183 18.77 7.21 -4.18
CA PRO A 183 18.45 6.22 -5.20
C PRO A 183 18.21 4.84 -4.58
N PHE A 184 17.10 4.20 -4.95
CA PHE A 184 16.78 2.82 -4.53
C PHE A 184 17.61 1.78 -5.33
N PRO A 185 18.04 0.68 -4.70
CA PRO A 185 18.75 -0.39 -5.38
C PRO A 185 17.80 -1.23 -6.27
N SER A 186 18.25 -1.54 -7.49
CA SER A 186 17.55 -2.38 -8.45
C SER A 186 17.31 -3.80 -7.92
N LEU A 187 16.09 -4.31 -8.11
CA LEU A 187 15.71 -5.70 -7.83
C LEU A 187 16.45 -6.68 -8.76
N ARG A 188 17.61 -7.16 -8.31
CA ARG A 188 18.32 -8.32 -8.90
C ARG A 188 18.88 -9.29 -7.84
N HIS A 189 18.32 -9.35 -6.63
CA HIS A 189 18.90 -10.17 -5.54
C HIS A 189 17.95 -11.14 -4.82
N TYR A 190 16.79 -11.45 -5.40
CA TYR A 190 15.99 -12.61 -4.94
C TYR A 190 15.82 -13.64 -6.06
N ALA A 191 16.94 -14.20 -6.50
CA ALA A 191 16.96 -15.45 -7.24
C ALA A 191 18.12 -16.29 -6.71
N GLY A 192 17.80 -17.40 -6.03
CA GLY A 192 18.73 -18.50 -5.81
C GLY A 192 19.24 -18.69 -4.39
N THR A 193 18.55 -19.54 -3.62
CA THR A 193 19.23 -20.62 -2.89
C THR A 193 18.30 -21.83 -2.84
N PRO A 194 18.65 -22.96 -3.46
CA PRO A 194 17.84 -24.17 -3.43
C PRO A 194 17.99 -24.91 -2.10
N LEU A 195 16.89 -25.53 -1.70
CA LEU A 195 16.80 -26.53 -0.63
C LEU A 195 17.71 -27.73 -0.97
N MET A 196 18.81 -27.93 -0.24
CA MET A 196 19.63 -29.15 -0.33
C MET A 196 19.25 -30.11 0.80
N ARG A 197 18.80 -31.30 0.41
CA ARG A 197 18.76 -32.52 1.22
C ARG A 197 20.18 -33.08 1.39
N SER A 198 20.48 -33.64 2.55
CA SER A 198 21.45 -34.74 2.68
C SER A 198 21.11 -35.64 3.88
N GLU A 199 20.75 -36.89 3.61
CA GLU A 199 21.07 -38.06 4.47
C GLU A 199 22.60 -38.32 4.32
N SER A 200 23.40 -38.98 5.19
CA SER A 200 23.20 -39.94 6.30
C SER A 200 24.52 -40.10 7.13
N SER A 201 24.37 -40.26 8.47
CA SER A 201 25.04 -41.21 9.42
C SER A 201 26.59 -41.25 9.64
N PRO A 202 27.16 -41.96 10.68
CA PRO A 202 26.63 -42.57 11.94
C PRO A 202 27.48 -42.29 13.23
N SER A 203 27.11 -42.96 14.34
CA SER A 203 27.82 -43.18 15.64
C SER A 203 27.40 -42.23 16.79
N SER A 204 27.15 -42.64 18.04
CA SER A 204 27.29 -43.92 18.77
C SER A 204 26.58 -43.82 20.14
N LEU A 205 26.13 -44.98 20.68
CA LEU A 205 25.90 -45.32 22.12
C LEU A 205 24.69 -44.62 22.79
N SER A 206 23.86 -45.24 23.63
CA SER A 206 23.84 -46.56 24.29
C SER A 206 22.49 -46.71 25.02
N HIS A 207 22.13 -47.97 25.34
CA HIS A 207 21.15 -48.39 26.37
C HIS A 207 19.67 -48.16 26.07
N LYS A 208 18.73 -49.06 26.40
CA LYS A 208 18.63 -50.45 26.90
C LYS A 208 17.10 -50.70 26.98
N TYR A 209 16.70 -51.97 27.11
CA TYR A 209 15.35 -52.49 27.39
C TYR A 209 14.37 -52.54 26.20
N ASP A 210 13.86 -53.65 25.67
CA ASP A 210 13.58 -55.06 26.07
C ASP A 210 12.05 -55.32 25.94
N ARG A 211 11.74 -56.28 25.04
CA ARG A 211 10.58 -57.18 24.94
C ARG A 211 9.14 -56.70 25.25
N LYS A 212 8.26 -56.87 24.26
CA LYS A 212 7.22 -57.93 24.14
C LYS A 212 6.26 -57.54 23.00
N SER A 213 6.29 -58.20 21.84
CA SER A 213 5.48 -59.38 21.48
C SER A 213 3.96 -59.21 21.58
N LYS A 214 3.28 -59.35 20.42
CA LYS A 214 1.99 -60.04 20.14
C LYS A 214 1.07 -59.20 19.24
N ILE A 215 0.91 -59.58 17.96
CA ILE A 215 -0.10 -60.53 17.41
C ILE A 215 -1.46 -59.83 17.17
N THR A 216 -1.72 -59.60 15.88
CA THR A 216 -2.92 -59.98 15.10
C THR A 216 -4.33 -59.61 15.60
N ASN A 217 -5.10 -58.98 14.71
CA ASN A 217 -6.30 -59.50 14.00
C ASN A 217 -7.51 -58.56 13.99
N GLN A 218 -8.09 -58.48 12.78
CA GLN A 218 -9.41 -57.97 12.35
C GLN A 218 -9.58 -56.46 12.17
#